data_AF-A0A2I0VHC3-F1
#
_entry.id   AF-A0A2I0VHC3-F1
#
_cell.length_a   1.000
_cell.length_b   1.000
_cell.length_c   1.000
_cell.angle_alpha   90.00
_cell.angle_beta   90.00
_cell.angle_gamma   90.00
#
_symmetry.space_group_name_H-M   'P 1'
#
loop_
_entity.id
_entity.type
_entity.pdbx_description
1 polymer ?
#
loop_
_entity_poly.entity_id
_entity_poly.type
_entity_poly.pdbx_seq_one_letter_code
_entity_poly.pdbx_strand_id
1 'polypeptide(L)'
;MVVGAALAVLPMQYEHGLNARHLVESGYAVEVERNDEDSGEEIARKLRILMVEEEGEEVRKKARKGKEIFGSKKLQEECITELVKNLWQRCKMSGKSI
;
A
#
# COMPACT_ATOMS: atom_id res chain seq x y z
N MET A 1 -1.98 -0.34 4.35
CA MET A 1 -0.84 -1.22 4.70
C MET A 1 -0.31 -1.02 6.13
N VAL A 2 -0.17 0.21 6.65
CA VAL A 2 0.32 0.49 8.03
C VAL A 2 -0.39 -0.32 9.13
N VAL A 3 -1.70 -0.54 9.01
CA VAL A 3 -2.48 -1.29 10.01
C VAL A 3 -2.55 -2.81 9.74
N GLY A 4 -2.00 -3.27 8.62
CA GLY A 4 -2.01 -4.67 8.21
C GLY A 4 -3.36 -5.20 7.70
N ALA A 5 -4.25 -4.31 7.27
CA ALA A 5 -5.53 -4.67 6.67
C ALA A 5 -5.37 -4.97 5.17
N ALA A 6 -5.99 -6.06 4.72
CA ALA A 6 -6.19 -6.36 3.31
C ALA A 6 -7.18 -5.35 2.69
N LEU A 7 -7.00 -5.03 1.41
CA LEU A 7 -7.75 -3.96 0.76
C LEU A 7 -8.65 -4.49 -0.36
N ALA A 8 -9.88 -3.99 -0.45
CA ALA A 8 -10.67 -4.01 -1.68
C ALA A 8 -10.45 -2.66 -2.36
N VAL A 9 -9.84 -2.64 -3.55
CA VAL A 9 -9.47 -1.41 -4.25
C VAL A 9 -10.40 -1.14 -5.42
N LEU A 10 -10.88 0.11 -5.52
CA LEU A 10 -11.75 0.58 -6.58
C LEU A 10 -11.02 1.68 -7.38
N PRO A 11 -10.44 1.38 -8.55
CA PRO A 11 -9.73 2.36 -9.34
C PRO A 11 -10.69 3.30 -10.06
N MET A 12 -10.79 4.55 -9.58
CA MET A 12 -11.73 5.54 -10.14
C MET A 12 -11.08 6.49 -11.14
N GLN A 13 -10.02 7.19 -10.75
CA GLN A 13 -9.38 8.26 -11.52
C GLN A 13 -7.87 8.32 -11.28
N TYR A 14 -7.14 9.00 -12.16
CA TYR A 14 -5.70 9.26 -12.03
C TYR A 14 -4.87 7.97 -11.87
N GLU A 15 -3.85 8.02 -11.01
CA GLU A 15 -2.92 6.92 -10.70
C GLU A 15 -3.58 5.71 -10.01
N HIS A 16 -4.88 5.76 -9.72
CA HIS A 16 -5.56 4.69 -8.98
C HIS A 16 -5.51 3.36 -9.71
N GLY A 17 -5.54 3.35 -11.05
CA GLY A 17 -5.41 2.11 -11.83
C GLY A 17 -4.04 1.45 -11.67
N LEU A 18 -2.97 2.25 -11.68
CA LEU A 18 -1.60 1.74 -11.49
C LEU A 18 -1.38 1.27 -10.04
N ASN A 19 -1.88 2.04 -9.07
CA ASN A 19 -1.81 1.65 -7.66
C ASN A 19 -2.61 0.39 -7.35
N ALA A 20 -3.82 0.24 -7.92
CA ALA A 20 -4.64 -0.95 -7.75
C ALA A 20 -3.94 -2.19 -8.30
N ARG A 21 -3.46 -2.11 -9.56
CA ARG A 21 -2.68 -3.19 -10.18
C ARG A 21 -1.49 -3.60 -9.34
N HIS A 22 -0.68 -2.62 -8.91
CA HIS A 22 0.50 -2.90 -8.09
C HIS A 22 0.14 -3.58 -6.77
N LEU A 23 -0.93 -3.14 -6.09
CA LEU A 23 -1.37 -3.72 -4.82
C LEU A 23 -1.90 -5.15 -4.98
N VAL A 24 -2.62 -5.44 -6.07
CA VAL A 24 -3.12 -6.78 -6.40
C VAL A 24 -1.97 -7.72 -6.77
N GLU A 25 -1.08 -7.32 -7.67
CA GLU A 25 0.11 -8.09 -8.05
C GLU A 25 1.02 -8.34 -6.85
N SER A 26 1.12 -7.35 -5.96
CA SER A 26 1.83 -7.48 -4.69
C SER A 26 1.05 -8.25 -3.63
N GLY A 27 -0.15 -8.77 -3.91
CA GLY A 27 -0.95 -9.63 -3.03
C GLY A 27 -1.48 -8.95 -1.77
N TYR A 28 -1.59 -7.62 -1.75
CA TYR A 28 -2.11 -6.84 -0.61
C TYR A 28 -3.59 -6.45 -0.79
N ALA A 29 -4.14 -6.64 -1.98
CA ALA A 29 -5.48 -6.22 -2.33
C ALA A 29 -6.18 -7.19 -3.28
N VAL A 30 -7.50 -7.06 -3.32
CA VAL A 30 -8.35 -7.54 -4.41
C VAL A 30 -8.94 -6.32 -5.12
N GLU A 31 -8.95 -6.33 -6.45
CA GLU A 31 -9.57 -5.27 -7.23
C GLU A 31 -11.05 -5.54 -7.43
N VAL A 32 -11.84 -4.50 -7.21
CA VAL A 32 -13.24 -4.42 -7.61
C VAL A 32 -13.25 -3.94 -9.06
N GLU A 33 -13.65 -4.82 -9.96
CA GLU A 33 -13.72 -4.49 -11.38
C GLU A 33 -14.74 -3.38 -11.60
N ARG A 34 -14.34 -2.40 -12.42
CA ARG A 34 -15.22 -1.32 -12.82
C ARG A 34 -16.05 -1.78 -14.01
N ASN A 35 -17.36 -1.82 -13.83
CA ASN A 35 -18.34 -1.94 -14.89
C ASN A 35 -18.99 -0.58 -15.18
N ASP A 36 -19.66 -0.47 -16.33
CA ASP A 36 -20.47 0.71 -16.69
C ASP A 36 -21.84 0.72 -15.97
N GLU A 37 -22.13 -0.31 -15.18
CA GLU A 37 -23.38 -0.53 -14.45
C GLU A 37 -23.18 -0.36 -12.93
N ASP A 38 -24.18 -0.73 -12.13
CA ASP A 38 -24.05 -0.76 -10.67
C ASP A 38 -23.00 -1.81 -10.25
N SER A 39 -22.01 -1.37 -9.46
CA SER A 39 -20.91 -2.19 -8.95
C SER A 39 -21.19 -2.75 -7.56
N GLY A 40 -22.37 -2.51 -6.98
CA GLY A 40 -22.73 -2.98 -5.63
C GLY A 40 -22.57 -4.49 -5.41
N GLU A 41 -23.00 -5.30 -6.39
CA GLU A 41 -22.85 -6.77 -6.30
C GLU A 41 -21.39 -7.20 -6.33
N GLU A 42 -20.59 -6.59 -7.20
CA GLU A 42 -19.15 -6.84 -7.31
C GLU A 42 -18.43 -6.49 -6.00
N ILE A 43 -18.74 -5.32 -5.43
CA ILE A 43 -18.21 -4.87 -4.15
C ILE A 43 -18.55 -5.90 -3.06
N ALA A 44 -19.82 -6.32 -2.97
CA ALA A 44 -20.25 -7.30 -1.98
C ALA A 44 -19.54 -8.65 -2.15
N ARG A 45 -19.33 -9.09 -3.40
CA ARG A 45 -18.60 -10.32 -3.72
C ARG A 45 -17.13 -10.23 -3.30
N LYS A 46 -16.42 -9.17 -3.69
CA LYS A 46 -15.01 -8.97 -3.35
C LYS A 46 -14.80 -8.82 -1.85
N LEU A 47 -15.72 -8.18 -1.13
CA LEU A 47 -15.67 -8.12 0.33
C LEU A 47 -15.88 -9.49 0.99
N ARG A 48 -16.79 -10.33 0.48
CA ARG A 48 -16.96 -11.71 0.97
C ARG A 48 -15.70 -12.54 0.76
N ILE A 49 -15.12 -12.52 -0.44
CA ILE A 49 -13.84 -13.16 -0.74
C ILE A 49 -12.76 -12.70 0.25
N LEU A 50 -12.61 -11.38 0.39
CA LEU A 50 -11.53 -10.77 1.16
C LEU A 50 -11.67 -10.98 2.68
N MET A 51 -12.90 -11.05 3.21
CA MET A 51 -13.15 -11.05 4.66
C MET A 51 -13.61 -12.39 5.23
N VAL A 52 -14.29 -13.21 4.45
CA VAL A 52 -14.96 -14.43 4.93
C VAL A 52 -14.34 -15.67 4.34
N GLU A 53 -14.08 -15.67 3.03
CA GLU A 53 -13.67 -16.88 2.31
C GLU A 53 -12.17 -17.19 2.50
N GLU A 54 -11.82 -18.45 2.26
CA GLU A 54 -10.44 -18.95 2.31
C GLU A 54 -9.57 -18.32 1.21
N GLU A 55 -10.15 -18.01 0.04
CA GLU A 55 -9.45 -17.36 -1.07
C GLU A 55 -8.80 -16.03 -0.64
N GLY A 56 -9.44 -15.25 0.24
CA GLY A 56 -8.89 -14.01 0.76
C GLY A 56 -7.86 -14.18 1.89
N GLU A 57 -7.63 -15.39 2.39
CA GLU A 57 -6.78 -15.61 3.57
C GLU A 57 -5.33 -15.21 3.32
N GLU A 58 -4.79 -15.54 2.15
CA GLU A 58 -3.41 -15.21 1.80
C GLU A 58 -3.21 -13.69 1.68
N VAL A 59 -4.22 -12.95 1.18
CA VAL A 59 -4.19 -11.48 1.14
C VAL A 59 -4.18 -10.91 2.56
N ARG A 60 -5.01 -11.44 3.48
CA ARG A 60 -5.03 -11.03 4.90
C ARG A 60 -3.70 -11.33 5.60
N LYS A 61 -3.12 -12.52 5.39
CA LYS A 61 -1.81 -12.89 5.94
C LYS A 61 -0.72 -11.97 5.42
N LYS A 62 -0.70 -11.70 4.11
CA LYS A 62 0.31 -10.82 3.50
C LYS A 62 0.18 -9.39 4.01
N ALA A 63 -1.02 -8.86 4.13
CA ALA A 63 -1.26 -7.55 4.73
C ALA A 63 -0.75 -7.46 6.17
N ARG A 64 -1.00 -8.49 7.00
CA ARG A 64 -0.48 -8.56 8.38
C ARG A 64 1.05 -8.57 8.42
N LYS A 65 1.72 -9.32 7.55
CA LYS A 65 3.18 -9.30 7.42
C LYS A 65 3.68 -7.93 6.95
N GLY A 66 3.00 -7.33 5.97
CA GLY A 66 3.33 -6.00 5.46
C GLY A 66 3.34 -4.92 6.54
N LYS A 67 2.49 -5.03 7.58
CA LYS A 67 2.49 -4.11 8.72
C LYS A 67 3.85 -4.01 9.41
N GLU A 68 4.63 -5.10 9.48
CA GLU A 68 5.95 -5.10 10.11
C GLU A 68 6.92 -4.16 9.40
N ILE A 69 6.73 -3.93 8.10
CA ILE A 69 7.55 -3.03 7.28
C ILE A 69 6.87 -1.65 7.22
N PHE A 70 5.66 -1.60 6.68
CA PHE A 70 4.94 -0.33 6.42
C PHE A 70 4.50 0.38 7.69
N GLY A 71 4.33 -0.33 8.81
CA GLY A 71 3.99 0.23 10.11
C GLY A 71 5.19 0.46 11.02
N SER A 72 6.42 0.11 10.59
CA SER A 72 7.61 0.31 11.41
C SER A 72 8.08 1.76 11.39
N LYS A 73 7.75 2.47 12.47
CA LYS A 73 8.24 3.83 12.71
C LYS A 73 9.77 3.87 12.72
N LYS A 74 10.41 2.85 13.29
CA LYS A 74 11.87 2.74 13.34
C LYS A 74 12.48 2.71 11.93
N LEU A 75 11.98 1.85 11.03
CA LEU A 75 12.50 1.77 9.65
C LEU A 75 12.29 3.09 8.90
N GLN A 76 11.14 3.75 9.10
CA GLN A 76 10.84 5.04 8.48
C GLN A 76 11.76 6.15 9.00
N GLU A 77 11.99 6.21 10.32
CA GLU A 77 12.88 7.17 10.97
C GLU A 77 14.35 6.97 10.54
N GLU A 78 14.80 5.72 10.44
CA GLU A 78 16.14 5.38 9.96
C GLU A 78 16.35 5.86 8.52
N CYS A 79 15.39 5.59 7.61
CA CYS A 79 15.42 6.05 6.23
C CYS A 79 15.50 7.58 6.13
N ILE A 80 14.66 8.31 6.87
CA ILE A 80 14.64 9.78 6.85
C ILE A 80 15.94 10.34 7.44
N THR A 81 16.40 9.77 8.55
CA THR A 81 17.63 10.20 9.22
C THR A 81 18.83 10.04 8.29
N GLU A 82 18.92 8.92 7.57
CA GLU A 82 19.99 8.66 6.63
C GLU A 82 19.96 9.63 5.44
N LEU A 83 18.77 9.91 4.90
CA LEU A 83 18.61 10.92 3.85
C LEU A 83 19.06 12.31 4.32
N VAL A 84 18.62 12.75 5.51
CA VAL A 84 18.98 14.06 6.08
C VAL A 84 20.49 14.16 6.32
N LYS A 85 21.12 13.11 6.87
CA LYS A 85 22.58 13.05 7.05
C LYS A 85 23.31 13.25 5.72
N ASN A 86 22.90 12.53 4.68
CA ASN A 86 23.52 12.61 3.36
C ASN A 86 23.38 14.01 2.74
N LEU A 87 22.20 14.62 2.87
CA LEU A 87 21.97 15.99 2.41
C LEU A 87 22.83 17.01 3.18
N TRP A 88 22.93 16.86 4.51
CA TRP A 88 23.70 17.77 5.34
C TRP A 88 25.20 17.72 5.03
N GLN A 89 25.75 16.51 4.84
CA GLN A 89 27.15 16.35 4.41
C GLN A 89 27.39 17.01 3.05
N ARG A 90 26.48 16.84 2.08
CA ARG A 90 26.59 17.50 0.77
C ARG A 90 26.54 19.03 0.87
N CYS A 91 25.67 19.58 1.70
CA CYS A 91 25.62 21.03 1.95
C CYS A 91 26.95 21.55 2.50
N LYS A 92 27.50 20.88 3.54
CA LYS A 92 28.79 21.22 4.14
C LYS A 92 29.95 21.15 3.15
N MET A 93 29.97 20.14 2.28
CA MET A 93 31.00 20.00 1.22
C MET A 93 30.84 21.05 0.11
N SER A 94 29.63 21.53 -0.15
CA SER A 94 29.36 22.54 -1.19
C SER A 94 29.68 23.99 -0.77
N GLY A 95 30.17 24.21 0.46
CA GLY A 95 30.52 25.54 0.97
C GLY A 95 29.36 26.52 1.11
N LYS A 96 28.12 26.06 0.92
CA LYS A 96 26.92 26.88 1.13
C LYS A 96 26.64 26.94 2.63
N SER A 97 26.89 28.10 3.25
CA SER A 97 26.28 28.42 4.54
C SER A 97 24.78 28.44 4.35
N ILE A 98 24.05 27.75 5.24
CA ILE A 98 22.61 27.95 5.42
C ILE A 98 22.41 29.38 5.93
#